data_AF-A0A9W7GQS7-F1
#
_entry.id   AF-A0A9W7GQS7-F1
#
_cell.length_a   1.000
_cell.length_b   1.000
_cell.length_c   1.000
_cell.angle_alpha   90.00
_cell.angle_beta   90.00
_cell.angle_gamma   90.00
#
_symmetry.space_group_name_H-M   'P 1'
#
loop_
_entity.id
_entity.type
_entity.pdbx_description
1 polymer ?
#
loop_
_entity_poly.entity_id
_entity_poly.type
_entity_poly.pdbx_seq_one_letter_code
_entity_poly.pdbx_strand_id
1 'polypeptide(L)'
;MEAVPKLQKSAKNVKGLSKGELQTRFDLVLVIIERIKAIRDGSTPVENQTGGCRTSSSNKNIKFDSSEECLDSGFCRRREELDQFRQDHEMRKTKQASKVVSDIFVQYHLNVYNMCMQDEGLDVISEGLDMLKNISLDMNEEIDRRAPLMDEIDSKVDQTTSDIRKNNVTLKQTITHIRSGRNFSIDITLLCIILGIAFYLNK
;
A
#
# COMPACT_ATOMS: atom_id res chain seq x y z
N MET A 1 -16.01 26.54 9.69
CA MET A 1 -15.91 26.51 8.21
C MET A 1 -14.48 26.87 7.79
N GLU A 2 -13.47 26.11 8.24
CA GLU A 2 -12.05 26.53 8.10
C GLU A 2 -11.05 25.36 7.90
N ALA A 3 -11.52 24.14 7.65
CA ALA A 3 -10.66 22.96 7.49
C ALA A 3 -10.31 22.65 6.02
N VAL A 4 -11.02 23.26 5.07
CA VAL A 4 -10.90 22.98 3.62
C VAL A 4 -9.54 23.38 3.00
N PRO A 5 -8.90 24.51 3.34
CA PRO A 5 -7.66 24.91 2.65
C PRO A 5 -6.42 24.09 3.09
N LYS A 6 -6.46 23.41 4.24
CA LYS A 6 -5.35 22.56 4.73
C LYS A 6 -5.24 21.23 3.99
N LEU A 7 -6.36 20.70 3.48
CA LEU A 7 -6.40 19.47 2.68
C LEU A 7 -5.97 19.69 1.21
N GLN A 8 -6.08 20.91 0.70
CA GLN A 8 -5.66 21.24 -0.66
C GLN A 8 -4.13 21.34 -0.80
N LYS A 9 -3.42 21.68 0.28
CA LYS A 9 -1.96 21.81 0.29
C LYS A 9 -1.25 20.46 0.41
N SER A 10 -1.87 19.46 1.06
CA SER A 10 -1.33 18.10 1.18
C SER A 10 -1.54 17.24 -0.06
N ALA A 11 -2.56 17.52 -0.88
CA ALA A 11 -2.81 16.82 -2.14
C ALA A 11 -1.79 17.17 -3.27
N LYS A 12 -1.05 18.28 -3.16
CA LYS A 12 -0.05 18.69 -4.16
C LYS A 12 1.31 17.99 -4.03
N ASN A 13 1.56 17.25 -2.94
CA ASN A 13 2.88 16.67 -2.66
C ASN A 13 2.94 15.15 -2.80
N VAL A 14 1.91 14.50 -3.33
CA VAL A 14 1.98 13.07 -3.68
C VAL A 14 2.46 12.96 -5.13
N LYS A 15 3.76 12.73 -5.26
CA LYS A 15 4.46 12.54 -6.53
C LYS A 15 3.95 11.24 -7.16
N GLY A 16 3.02 11.34 -8.12
CA GLY A 16 2.60 10.19 -8.91
C GLY A 16 1.17 10.16 -9.45
N LEU A 17 0.24 11.03 -9.02
CA LEU A 17 -1.11 11.02 -9.58
C LEU A 17 -1.28 12.07 -10.69
N SER A 18 -1.63 11.58 -11.87
CA SER A 18 -1.99 12.41 -13.02
C SER A 18 -3.18 13.30 -12.69
N LYS A 19 -3.18 14.55 -13.19
CA LYS A 19 -4.30 15.51 -13.04
C LYS A 19 -5.64 14.91 -13.50
N GLY A 20 -5.61 13.96 -14.43
CA GLY A 20 -6.79 13.21 -14.87
C GLY A 20 -7.34 12.25 -13.82
N GLU A 21 -6.49 11.48 -13.14
CA GLU A 21 -6.92 10.53 -12.10
C GLU A 21 -7.49 11.23 -10.87
N LEU A 22 -6.94 12.40 -10.53
CA LEU A 22 -7.47 13.23 -9.45
C LEU A 22 -8.90 13.69 -9.78
N GLN A 23 -9.13 14.11 -11.02
CA GLN A 23 -10.45 14.55 -11.49
C GLN A 23 -11.46 13.40 -11.49
N THR A 24 -11.06 12.21 -11.94
CA THR A 24 -11.89 11.00 -11.89
C THR A 24 -12.24 10.59 -10.45
N ARG A 25 -11.30 10.75 -9.50
CA ARG A 25 -11.56 10.49 -8.08
C ARG A 25 -12.55 11.51 -7.49
N PHE A 26 -12.44 12.79 -7.84
CA PHE A 26 -13.40 13.80 -7.40
C PHE A 26 -14.82 13.52 -7.95
N ASP A 27 -14.90 13.11 -9.22
CA ASP A 27 -16.18 12.78 -9.86
C ASP A 27 -16.84 11.54 -9.23
N LEU A 28 -16.04 10.50 -8.95
CA LEU A 28 -16.51 9.30 -8.24
C LEU A 28 -17.03 9.62 -6.83
N VAL A 29 -16.36 10.51 -6.11
CA VAL A 29 -16.79 10.95 -4.77
C VAL A 29 -18.11 11.74 -4.85
N LEU A 30 -18.31 12.60 -5.86
CA LEU A 30 -19.59 13.29 -6.07
C LEU A 30 -20.74 12.31 -6.36
N VAL A 31 -20.50 11.31 -7.21
CA VAL A 31 -21.47 10.25 -7.53
C VAL A 31 -21.84 9.43 -6.28
N ILE A 32 -20.86 9.12 -5.42
CA ILE A 32 -21.10 8.40 -4.15
C ILE A 32 -21.95 9.26 -3.19
N ILE A 33 -21.66 10.56 -3.09
CA ILE A 33 -22.42 11.49 -2.24
C ILE A 33 -23.87 11.60 -2.73
N GLU A 34 -24.11 11.71 -4.04
CA GLU A 34 -25.46 11.73 -4.60
C GLU A 34 -26.21 10.42 -4.35
N ARG A 35 -25.54 9.26 -4.49
CA ARG A 35 -26.14 7.96 -4.16
C ARG A 35 -26.52 7.83 -2.70
N ILE A 36 -25.67 8.30 -1.78
CA ILE A 36 -25.98 8.30 -0.34
C ILE A 36 -27.17 9.21 -0.03
N LYS A 37 -27.29 10.34 -0.73
CA LYS A 37 -28.42 11.27 -0.56
C LYS A 37 -29.72 10.69 -1.12
N ALA A 38 -29.66 9.99 -2.26
CA ALA A 38 -30.80 9.31 -2.87
C ALA A 38 -31.34 8.13 -2.03
N ILE A 39 -30.51 7.53 -1.16
CA ILE A 39 -30.93 6.46 -0.23
C ILE A 39 -31.80 7.01 0.93
N ARG A 40 -31.87 8.33 1.16
CA ARG A 40 -32.64 8.92 2.27
C ARG A 40 -34.11 9.24 1.94
N ASP A 41 -34.51 9.32 0.68
CA ASP A 41 -35.87 9.73 0.29
C ASP A 41 -36.73 8.56 -0.24
N GLY A 42 -36.56 7.38 0.34
CA GLY A 42 -37.30 6.15 0.00
C GLY A 42 -38.55 5.88 0.85
N SER A 43 -39.19 6.90 1.42
CA SER A 43 -40.48 6.71 2.08
C SER A 43 -41.39 7.92 1.93
N THR A 44 -42.31 7.86 0.97
CA THR A 44 -43.73 8.26 1.07
C THR A 44 -44.48 7.74 -0.17
N PRO A 45 -45.82 7.65 -0.22
CA PRO A 45 -46.86 7.67 0.84
C PRO A 45 -47.96 6.58 0.67
N VAL A 46 -48.66 6.16 1.73
CA VAL A 46 -50.12 5.91 1.67
C VAL A 46 -50.77 6.32 2.99
N GLU A 47 -51.55 7.38 2.84
CA GLU A 47 -52.64 7.91 3.63
C GLU A 47 -53.68 6.86 4.04
N ASN A 48 -54.07 6.86 5.33
CA ASN A 48 -55.44 6.55 5.74
C ASN A 48 -55.72 7.14 7.13
N GLN A 49 -56.32 8.33 7.09
CA GLN A 49 -57.56 8.70 7.76
C GLN A 49 -57.80 8.16 9.19
N THR A 50 -57.85 9.12 10.12
CA THR A 50 -58.97 9.34 11.05
C THR A 50 -59.49 8.11 11.80
N GLY A 51 -59.18 8.04 13.09
CA GLY A 51 -59.86 7.14 14.01
C GLY A 51 -59.79 7.66 15.43
N GLY A 52 -60.48 8.77 15.69
CA GLY A 52 -60.67 9.31 17.03
C GLY A 52 -61.18 8.23 17.99
N CYS A 53 -60.55 8.14 19.16
CA CYS A 53 -61.02 7.34 20.28
C CYS A 53 -62.38 7.92 20.73
N ARG A 54 -63.45 7.31 20.21
CA ARG A 54 -64.83 7.67 20.52
C ARG A 54 -65.33 6.69 21.57
N THR A 55 -65.46 7.19 22.79
CA THR A 55 -66.18 6.56 23.88
C THR A 55 -67.59 6.22 23.41
N SER A 56 -67.95 4.94 23.42
CA SER A 56 -69.33 4.49 23.18
C SER A 56 -69.90 3.83 24.41
N SER A 57 -70.69 4.64 25.10
CA SER A 57 -71.87 4.34 25.93
C SER A 57 -72.23 2.86 26.07
N SER A 58 -72.24 2.38 27.33
CA SER A 58 -72.87 1.11 27.69
C SER A 58 -74.39 1.20 27.45
N ASN A 59 -74.88 0.64 26.34
CA ASN A 59 -76.31 0.43 26.17
C ASN A 59 -76.74 -0.80 26.97
N LYS A 60 -77.44 -0.54 28.07
CA LYS A 60 -78.06 -1.54 28.94
C LYS A 60 -79.39 -1.97 28.29
N ASN A 61 -79.35 -2.91 27.34
CA ASN A 61 -80.51 -3.71 26.97
C ASN A 61 -80.10 -4.80 25.97
N ILE A 62 -79.63 -5.93 26.49
CA ILE A 62 -79.61 -7.18 25.73
C ILE A 62 -80.24 -8.23 26.66
N LYS A 63 -81.49 -8.57 26.36
CA LYS A 63 -82.24 -9.65 26.98
C LYS A 63 -81.77 -10.95 26.33
N PHE A 64 -81.03 -11.76 27.08
CA PHE A 64 -80.72 -13.13 26.67
C PHE A 64 -81.96 -14.00 26.95
N ASP A 65 -82.81 -14.16 25.94
CA ASP A 65 -83.70 -15.32 25.93
C ASP A 65 -82.85 -16.51 25.45
N SER A 66 -82.35 -17.28 26.41
CA SER A 66 -81.67 -18.56 26.14
C SER A 66 -82.69 -19.54 25.55
N SER A 67 -82.73 -19.65 24.23
CA SER A 67 -83.29 -20.81 23.54
C SER A 67 -82.20 -21.85 23.36
N GLU A 68 -82.39 -22.99 24.01
CA GLU A 68 -81.62 -24.24 23.83
C GLU A 68 -81.71 -24.69 22.37
N GLU A 69 -80.72 -24.33 21.55
CA GLU A 69 -80.54 -24.94 20.23
C GLU A 69 -79.04 -24.96 19.86
N CYS A 70 -78.45 -26.17 19.96
CA CYS A 70 -77.24 -26.65 19.29
C CYS A 70 -76.14 -25.61 18.95
N LEU A 71 -75.29 -25.26 19.92
CA LEU A 71 -74.01 -24.58 19.66
C LEU A 71 -72.83 -25.48 20.05
N ASP A 72 -72.73 -26.69 19.49
CA ASP A 72 -71.75 -27.67 20.01
C ASP A 72 -70.82 -28.31 18.96
N SER A 73 -70.42 -27.60 17.90
CA SER A 73 -69.28 -28.08 17.09
C SER A 73 -68.54 -27.01 16.29
N GLY A 74 -69.23 -25.95 15.85
CA GLY A 74 -68.62 -24.91 15.01
C GLY A 74 -67.78 -23.87 15.76
N PHE A 75 -68.19 -23.49 16.98
CA PHE A 75 -67.50 -22.45 17.76
C PHE A 75 -66.24 -22.98 18.47
N CYS A 76 -66.24 -24.23 18.92
CA CYS A 76 -65.06 -24.86 19.51
C CYS A 76 -63.96 -25.08 18.48
N ARG A 77 -64.31 -25.62 17.29
CA ARG A 77 -63.35 -25.82 16.19
C ARG A 77 -62.73 -24.51 15.69
N ARG A 78 -63.54 -23.45 15.53
CA ARG A 78 -63.06 -22.14 15.08
C ARG A 78 -62.13 -21.45 16.11
N ARG A 79 -62.37 -21.65 17.41
CA ARG A 79 -61.52 -21.09 18.47
C ARG A 79 -60.16 -21.79 18.52
N GLU A 80 -60.15 -23.12 18.44
CA GLU A 80 -58.92 -23.91 18.37
C GLU A 80 -58.07 -23.55 17.14
N GLU A 81 -58.68 -23.43 15.95
CA GLU A 81 -57.98 -23.02 14.73
C GLU A 81 -57.37 -21.60 14.82
N LEU A 82 -58.03 -20.66 15.51
CA LEU A 82 -57.55 -19.29 15.66
C LEU A 82 -56.41 -19.18 16.70
N ASP A 83 -56.50 -19.92 17.80
CA ASP A 83 -55.43 -19.99 18.80
C ASP A 83 -54.17 -20.64 18.22
N GLN A 84 -54.33 -21.65 17.36
CA GLN A 84 -53.24 -22.28 16.61
C GLN A 84 -52.57 -21.28 15.64
N PHE A 85 -53.37 -20.49 14.92
CA PHE A 85 -52.85 -19.42 14.04
C PHE A 85 -52.09 -18.33 14.81
N ARG A 86 -52.57 -17.97 16.01
CA ARG A 86 -51.93 -16.98 16.87
C ARG A 86 -50.60 -17.50 17.41
N GLN A 87 -50.57 -18.77 17.84
CA GLN A 87 -49.34 -19.42 18.31
C GLN A 87 -48.31 -19.58 17.18
N ASP A 88 -48.74 -19.93 15.97
CA ASP A 88 -47.88 -20.02 14.78
C ASP A 88 -47.31 -18.66 14.35
N HIS A 89 -48.07 -17.58 14.52
CA HIS A 89 -47.59 -16.24 14.25
C HIS A 89 -46.50 -15.82 15.26
N GLU A 90 -46.70 -16.10 16.55
CA GLU A 90 -45.69 -15.83 17.58
C GLU A 90 -44.44 -16.70 17.39
N MET A 91 -44.61 -17.97 17.00
CA MET A 91 -43.49 -18.85 16.65
C MET A 91 -42.72 -18.37 15.41
N ARG A 92 -43.38 -17.76 14.42
CA ARG A 92 -42.68 -17.21 13.24
C ARG A 92 -41.84 -15.98 13.59
N LYS A 93 -42.35 -15.09 14.45
CA LYS A 93 -41.59 -13.92 14.92
C LYS A 93 -40.35 -14.31 15.71
N THR A 94 -40.47 -15.27 16.64
CA THR A 94 -39.32 -15.73 17.45
C THR A 94 -38.28 -16.45 16.59
N LYS A 95 -38.70 -17.25 15.60
CA LYS A 95 -37.79 -17.86 14.63
C LYS A 95 -37.05 -16.82 13.79
N GLN A 96 -37.74 -15.77 13.34
CA GLN A 96 -37.11 -14.69 12.58
C GLN A 96 -36.15 -13.87 13.44
N ALA A 97 -36.53 -13.52 14.67
CA ALA A 97 -35.67 -12.81 15.61
C ALA A 97 -34.42 -13.65 15.96
N SER A 98 -34.59 -14.94 16.23
CA SER A 98 -33.48 -15.87 16.48
C SER A 98 -32.53 -15.96 15.27
N LYS A 99 -33.07 -15.99 14.05
CA LYS A 99 -32.25 -15.97 12.83
C LYS A 99 -31.44 -14.67 12.71
N VAL A 100 -32.07 -13.52 12.93
CA VAL A 100 -31.39 -12.21 12.89
C VAL A 100 -30.29 -12.13 13.95
N VAL A 101 -30.56 -12.60 15.17
CA VAL A 101 -29.55 -12.64 16.23
C VAL A 101 -28.38 -13.55 15.87
N SER A 102 -28.66 -14.72 15.27
CA SER A 102 -27.62 -15.63 14.78
C SER A 102 -26.79 -14.99 13.66
N ASP A 103 -27.43 -14.32 12.70
CA ASP A 103 -26.73 -13.65 11.59
C ASP A 103 -25.85 -12.49 12.11
N ILE A 104 -26.32 -11.71 13.08
CA ILE A 104 -25.53 -10.66 13.74
C ILE A 104 -24.32 -11.26 14.46
N PHE A 105 -24.50 -12.38 15.16
CA PHE A 105 -23.41 -13.06 15.86
C PHE A 105 -22.33 -13.56 14.88
N VAL A 106 -22.74 -14.19 13.79
CA VAL A 106 -21.81 -14.64 12.72
C VAL A 106 -21.10 -13.45 12.08
N GLN A 107 -21.81 -12.35 11.80
CA GLN A 107 -21.22 -11.14 11.23
C GLN A 107 -20.17 -10.53 12.17
N TYR A 108 -20.46 -10.47 13.48
CA TYR A 108 -19.50 -10.00 14.49
C TYR A 108 -18.25 -10.87 14.52
N HIS A 109 -18.42 -12.19 14.49
CA HIS A 109 -17.30 -13.13 14.53
C HIS A 109 -16.44 -13.04 13.26
N LEU A 110 -17.06 -12.86 12.09
CA LEU A 110 -16.35 -12.64 10.83
C LEU A 110 -15.59 -11.30 10.83
N ASN A 111 -16.17 -10.25 11.40
CA ASN A 111 -15.51 -8.95 11.53
C ASN A 111 -14.29 -9.02 12.45
N VAL A 112 -14.41 -9.70 13.60
CA VAL A 112 -13.29 -9.91 14.54
C VAL A 112 -12.19 -10.76 13.89
N TYR A 113 -12.56 -11.80 13.14
CA TYR A 113 -11.59 -12.62 12.41
C TYR A 113 -10.81 -11.80 11.38
N ASN A 114 -11.49 -11.01 10.56
CA ASN A 114 -10.84 -10.15 9.57
C ASN A 114 -9.92 -9.09 10.21
N MET A 115 -10.30 -8.57 11.38
CA MET A 115 -9.47 -7.63 12.14
C MET A 115 -8.18 -8.29 12.64
N CYS A 116 -8.29 -9.48 13.25
CA CYS A 116 -7.13 -10.23 13.73
C CYS A 116 -6.16 -10.59 12.59
N MET A 117 -6.69 -10.97 11.42
CA MET A 117 -5.87 -11.28 10.25
C MET A 117 -5.14 -10.04 9.69
N GLN A 118 -5.74 -8.85 9.81
CA GLN A 118 -5.08 -7.60 9.40
C GLN A 118 -3.99 -7.19 10.39
N ASP A 119 -4.23 -7.34 11.69
CA ASP A 119 -3.24 -7.06 12.72
C ASP A 119 -1.99 -7.96 12.57
N GLU A 120 -2.18 -9.24 12.27
CA GLU A 120 -1.07 -10.17 11.98
C GLU A 120 -0.27 -9.74 10.74
N GLY A 121 -0.96 -9.30 9.67
CA GLY A 121 -0.30 -8.76 8.49
C GLY A 121 0.47 -7.46 8.76
N LEU A 122 -0.04 -6.60 9.64
CA LEU A 122 0.63 -5.37 10.05
C LEU A 122 1.88 -5.65 10.89
N ASP A 123 1.86 -6.68 11.73
CA ASP A 123 3.01 -7.07 12.56
C ASP A 123 4.20 -7.48 11.68
N VAL A 124 3.96 -8.35 10.69
CA VAL A 124 4.97 -8.77 9.71
C VAL A 124 5.53 -7.59 8.92
N ILE A 125 4.68 -6.64 8.53
CA ILE A 125 5.12 -5.42 7.84
C ILE A 125 5.97 -4.55 8.76
N SER A 126 5.60 -4.45 10.03
CA SER A 126 6.34 -3.65 11.02
C SER A 126 7.72 -4.24 11.30
N GLU A 127 7.82 -5.57 11.39
CA GLU A 127 9.09 -6.30 11.54
C GLU A 127 9.96 -6.13 10.30
N GLY A 128 9.39 -6.28 9.10
CA GLY A 128 10.09 -6.04 7.85
C GLY A 128 10.61 -4.61 7.72
N LEU A 129 9.84 -3.63 8.22
CA LEU A 129 10.25 -2.22 8.24
C LEU A 129 11.36 -1.95 9.26
N ASP A 130 11.33 -2.58 10.43
CA ASP A 130 12.38 -2.43 11.43
C ASP A 130 13.69 -3.07 10.97
N MET A 131 13.63 -4.24 10.32
CA MET A 131 14.78 -4.83 9.64
C MET A 131 15.36 -3.88 8.58
N LEU A 132 14.52 -3.32 7.70
CA LEU A 132 14.98 -2.41 6.66
C LEU A 132 15.60 -1.13 7.26
N LYS A 133 15.02 -0.61 8.34
CA LYS A 133 15.57 0.51 9.10
C LYS A 133 16.94 0.19 9.69
N ASN A 134 17.10 -0.99 10.28
CA ASN A 134 18.38 -1.43 10.85
C ASN A 134 19.45 -1.59 9.77
N ILE A 135 19.12 -2.15 8.59
CA ILE A 135 20.03 -2.20 7.44
C ILE A 135 20.41 -0.80 6.97
N SER A 136 19.43 0.10 6.84
CA SER A 136 19.70 1.48 6.39
C SER A 136 20.57 2.27 7.38
N LEU A 137 20.43 2.02 8.68
CA LEU A 137 21.26 2.64 9.71
C LEU A 137 22.69 2.11 9.66
N ASP A 138 22.85 0.79 9.57
CA ASP A 138 24.15 0.13 9.47
C ASP A 138 24.88 0.56 8.18
N MET A 139 24.16 0.63 7.06
CA MET A 139 24.69 1.16 5.80
C MET A 139 25.04 2.64 5.88
N ASN A 140 24.28 3.46 6.64
CA ASN A 140 24.61 4.87 6.81
C ASN A 140 25.91 5.04 7.63
N GLU A 141 26.05 4.30 8.72
CA GLU A 141 27.29 4.29 9.50
C GLU A 141 28.49 3.73 8.72
N GLU A 142 28.29 2.72 7.87
CA GLU A 142 29.34 2.17 7.01
C GLU A 142 29.70 3.10 5.83
N ILE A 143 28.73 3.85 5.28
CA ILE A 143 28.97 4.92 4.30
C ILE A 143 29.77 6.06 4.95
N ASP A 144 29.36 6.51 6.14
CA ASP A 144 30.05 7.57 6.88
C ASP A 144 31.46 7.13 7.31
N ARG A 145 31.66 5.83 7.63
CA ARG A 145 32.98 5.23 7.87
C ARG A 145 33.80 4.96 6.61
N ARG A 146 33.22 5.02 5.41
CA ARG A 146 33.96 4.86 4.13
C ARG A 146 34.51 6.16 3.55
N ALA A 147 34.17 7.32 4.09
CA ALA A 147 34.81 8.60 3.73
C ALA A 147 36.37 8.55 3.74
N PRO A 148 37.06 7.93 4.72
CA PRO A 148 38.53 7.85 4.72
C PRO A 148 39.14 6.78 3.78
N LEU A 149 38.37 5.81 3.27
CA LEU A 149 38.90 4.79 2.34
C LEU A 149 38.92 5.28 0.88
N MET A 150 38.07 6.26 0.53
CA MET A 150 38.07 6.86 -0.81
C MET A 150 39.32 7.72 -1.03
N ASP A 151 39.69 8.53 -0.04
CA ASP A 151 40.90 9.36 -0.07
C ASP A 151 42.18 8.51 -0.12
N GLU A 152 42.21 7.37 0.60
CA GLU A 152 43.35 6.47 0.57
C GLU A 152 43.50 5.77 -0.80
N ILE A 153 42.38 5.40 -1.44
CA ILE A 153 42.38 4.81 -2.78
C ILE A 153 42.84 5.84 -3.82
N ASP A 154 42.31 7.05 -3.79
CA ASP A 154 42.71 8.11 -4.72
C ASP A 154 44.21 8.43 -4.57
N SER A 155 44.71 8.50 -3.32
CA SER A 155 46.15 8.71 -3.09
C SER A 155 47.02 7.56 -3.61
N LYS A 156 46.58 6.30 -3.46
CA LYS A 156 47.29 5.12 -3.96
C LYS A 156 47.25 5.02 -5.48
N VAL A 157 46.14 5.42 -6.11
CA VAL A 157 46.00 5.49 -7.57
C VAL A 157 46.91 6.58 -8.13
N ASP A 158 46.94 7.76 -7.52
CA ASP A 158 47.81 8.86 -7.93
C ASP A 158 49.28 8.51 -7.74
N GLN A 159 49.64 7.90 -6.61
CA GLN A 159 51.00 7.42 -6.34
C GLN A 159 51.43 6.39 -7.39
N THR A 160 50.61 5.36 -7.63
CA THR A 160 50.90 4.32 -8.64
C THR A 160 51.00 4.91 -10.05
N THR A 161 50.13 5.86 -10.39
CA THR A 161 50.17 6.55 -11.70
C THR A 161 51.44 7.38 -11.86
N SER A 162 51.88 8.06 -10.79
CA SER A 162 53.11 8.84 -10.78
C SER A 162 54.36 7.95 -10.91
N ASP A 163 54.37 6.80 -10.24
CA ASP A 163 55.43 5.81 -10.31
C ASP A 163 55.51 5.17 -11.70
N ILE A 164 54.37 4.82 -12.30
CA ILE A 164 54.31 4.34 -13.69
C ILE A 164 54.87 5.39 -14.65
N ARG A 165 54.46 6.66 -14.51
CA ARG A 165 54.92 7.74 -15.37
C ARG A 165 56.43 7.96 -15.24
N LYS A 166 56.94 7.97 -14.00
CA LYS A 166 58.38 8.10 -13.71
C LYS A 166 59.17 6.93 -14.30
N ASN A 167 58.71 5.70 -14.08
CA ASN A 167 59.34 4.51 -14.65
C ASN A 167 59.35 4.56 -16.17
N ASN A 168 58.27 5.03 -16.80
CA ASN A 168 58.21 5.18 -18.26
C ASN A 168 59.24 6.20 -18.78
N VAL A 169 59.39 7.35 -18.10
CA VAL A 169 60.42 8.35 -18.43
C VAL A 169 61.82 7.78 -18.27
N THR A 170 62.11 7.11 -17.14
CA THR A 170 63.40 6.46 -16.89
C THR A 170 63.70 5.39 -17.94
N LEU A 171 62.72 4.54 -18.27
CA LEU A 171 62.87 3.50 -19.29
C LEU A 171 63.18 4.12 -20.66
N LYS A 172 62.48 5.20 -21.03
CA LYS A 172 62.70 5.94 -22.27
C LYS A 172 64.10 6.55 -22.32
N GLN A 173 64.56 7.15 -21.21
CA GLN A 173 65.92 7.69 -21.09
C GLN A 173 66.99 6.58 -21.22
N THR A 174 66.80 5.43 -20.58
CA THR A 174 67.70 4.28 -20.70
C THR A 174 67.73 3.74 -22.13
N ILE A 175 66.58 3.65 -22.81
CA ILE A 175 66.50 3.23 -24.21
C ILE A 175 67.26 4.21 -25.12
N THR A 176 67.07 5.52 -24.94
CA THR A 176 67.80 6.52 -25.74
C THR A 176 69.30 6.50 -25.45
N HIS A 177 69.68 6.29 -24.19
CA HIS A 177 71.08 6.17 -23.78
C HIS A 177 71.75 4.94 -24.42
N ILE A 178 71.11 3.76 -24.35
CA ILE A 178 71.63 2.53 -24.98
C ILE A 178 71.72 2.68 -26.50
N ARG A 179 70.72 3.33 -27.12
CA ARG A 179 70.75 3.61 -28.57
C ARG A 179 71.91 4.55 -28.93
N SER A 180 72.16 5.58 -28.12
CA SER A 180 73.30 6.49 -28.30
C SER A 180 74.64 5.77 -28.16
N GLY A 181 74.80 4.87 -27.18
CA GLY A 181 76.03 4.09 -26.98
C GLY A 181 76.39 3.21 -28.18
N ARG A 182 75.40 2.56 -28.80
CA ARG A 182 75.63 1.77 -30.04
C ARG A 182 76.01 2.66 -31.21
N ASN A 183 75.37 3.82 -31.35
CA ASN A 183 75.72 4.78 -32.41
C ASN A 183 77.15 5.30 -32.24
N PHE A 184 77.58 5.58 -31.00
CA PHE A 184 78.96 5.96 -30.68
C PHE A 184 79.96 4.84 -31.01
N SER A 185 79.64 3.59 -30.66
CA SER A 185 80.49 2.43 -30.99
C SER A 185 80.60 2.19 -32.50
N ILE A 186 79.53 2.45 -33.25
CA ILE A 186 79.57 2.32 -34.72
C ILE A 186 80.46 3.40 -35.32
N ASP A 187 80.35 4.65 -34.84
CA ASP A 187 81.15 5.77 -35.33
C ASP A 187 82.65 5.55 -35.10
N ILE A 188 83.04 5.11 -33.90
CA ILE A 188 84.45 4.84 -33.58
C ILE A 188 85.03 3.72 -34.45
N THR A 189 84.24 2.68 -34.74
CA THR A 189 84.67 1.57 -35.60
C THR A 189 84.83 2.02 -37.04
N LEU A 190 83.90 2.85 -37.53
CA LEU A 190 83.95 3.42 -38.87
C LEU A 190 85.20 4.31 -39.04
N LEU A 191 85.51 5.14 -38.04
CA LEU A 191 86.71 5.97 -38.01
C LEU A 191 87.98 5.13 -38.10
N CYS A 192 88.08 4.03 -37.35
CA CYS A 192 89.23 3.12 -37.39
C CYS A 192 89.44 2.50 -38.78
N ILE A 193 88.36 2.11 -39.47
CA ILE A 193 88.45 1.54 -40.82
C ILE A 193 88.95 2.59 -41.82
N ILE A 194 88.41 3.81 -41.77
CA ILE A 194 88.82 4.91 -42.66
C ILE A 194 90.30 5.26 -42.44
N LEU A 195 90.74 5.35 -41.17
CA LEU A 195 92.15 5.57 -40.81
C LEU A 195 93.05 4.45 -41.34
N GLY A 196 92.63 3.19 -41.23
CA GLY A 196 93.36 2.05 -41.77
C GLY A 196 93.57 2.13 -43.28
N ILE A 197 92.51 2.46 -44.03
CA ILE A 197 92.58 2.63 -45.48
C ILE A 197 93.47 3.82 -45.87
N ALA A 198 93.36 4.95 -45.16
CA ALA A 198 94.19 6.12 -45.41
C ALA A 198 95.68 5.85 -45.16
N PHE A 199 96.02 5.09 -44.11
CA PHE A 199 97.39 4.69 -43.82
C PHE A 199 97.91 3.65 -44.82
N TYR A 200 97.05 2.75 -45.30
CA TYR A 200 97.39 1.79 -46.35
C TYR A 200 97.72 2.46 -47.69
N LEU A 201 96.98 3.51 -48.06
CA LEU A 201 97.23 4.29 -49.28
C LEU A 201 98.44 5.22 -49.19
N ASN A 202 98.86 5.60 -47.97
CA ASN A 202 100.04 6.46 -47.74
C ASN A 202 101.34 5.67 -47.52
N LYS A 203 101.30 4.33 -47.66
CA LYS A 203 102.47 3.46 -47.57
C LYS A 203 102.76 2.86 -48.94
#